data_AF-A0A2V8UY28-F1
#
_entry.id   AF-A0A2V8UY28-F1
#
_cell.length_a   1.000
_cell.length_b   1.000
_cell.length_c   1.000
_cell.angle_alpha   90.00
_cell.angle_beta   90.00
_cell.angle_gamma   90.00
#
_symmetry.space_group_name_H-M   'P 1'
#
loop_
_entity.id
_entity.type
_entity.pdbx_description
1 polymer ?
#
loop_
_entity_poly.entity_id
_entity_poly.type
_entity_poly.pdbx_seq_one_letter_code
_entity_poly.pdbx_strand_id
1 'polypeptide(L)' 'GGRYGFGQLLLAGNHLVVVTEQGHVVLVHATPEGHQELARFSAIEGRTWNIPAIDNGLLLVRNSAEMACFRLGKTAQ' A
#
# COMPACT_ATOMS: atom_id res chain seq x y z
N GLY A 1 16.18 3.47 2.82
CA GLY A 1 14.87 3.16 2.22
C GLY A 1 14.16 2.09 3.03
N GLY A 2 12.85 1.97 2.87
CA GLY A 2 12.03 0.96 3.58
C GLY A 2 12.32 -0.47 3.10
N ARG A 3 12.42 -1.41 4.03
CA ARG A 3 12.59 -2.85 3.74
C ARG A 3 11.20 -3.47 3.54
N TYR A 4 10.75 -3.55 2.30
CA TYR A 4 9.40 -4.04 1.96
C TYR A 4 9.33 -5.51 1.52
N GLY A 5 10.47 -6.20 1.44
CA GLY A 5 10.55 -7.59 0.99
C GLY A 5 10.16 -7.73 -0.49
N PHE A 6 9.55 -8.86 -0.85
CA PHE A 6 8.95 -9.09 -2.18
C PHE A 6 7.56 -8.45 -2.32
N GLY A 7 7.39 -7.27 -1.72
CA GLY A 7 6.18 -6.48 -1.80
C GLY A 7 5.91 -5.96 -3.21
N GLN A 8 4.75 -5.31 -3.37
CA GLN A 8 4.28 -4.73 -4.63
C GLN A 8 4.06 -3.23 -4.46
N LEU A 9 4.07 -2.50 -5.57
CA LEU A 9 4.02 -1.03 -5.60
C LEU A 9 3.05 -0.54 -6.67
N LEU A 10 2.29 0.51 -6.34
CA LEU A 10 1.54 1.32 -7.28
C LEU A 10 1.87 2.80 -7.12
N LEU A 11 1.77 3.58 -8.20
CA LEU A 11 1.74 5.03 -8.15
C LEU A 11 0.28 5.51 -8.21
N ALA A 12 -0.12 6.34 -7.25
CA ALA A 12 -1.46 6.94 -7.17
C ALA A 12 -1.33 8.45 -6.85
N GLY A 13 -1.46 9.28 -7.88
CA GLY A 13 -1.18 10.72 -7.78
C GLY A 13 0.27 10.96 -7.33
N ASN A 14 0.47 11.73 -6.25
CA ASN A 14 1.79 12.02 -5.68
C ASN A 14 2.22 11.01 -4.59
N HIS A 15 1.60 9.82 -4.55
CA HIS A 15 1.86 8.81 -3.54
C HIS A 15 2.26 7.48 -4.18
N LEU A 16 3.29 6.86 -3.62
CA LEU A 16 3.60 5.46 -3.83
C LEU A 16 2.84 4.64 -2.78
N VAL A 17 2.03 3.69 -3.24
CA VAL A 17 1.31 2.73 -2.39
C VAL A 17 2.07 1.41 -2.42
N VAL A 18 2.75 1.09 -1.33
CA VAL A 18 3.52 -0.15 -1.19
C VAL A 18 2.73 -1.15 -0.37
N VAL A 19 2.56 -2.37 -0.87
CA VAL A 19 2.12 -3.52 -0.08
C VAL A 19 3.35 -4.36 0.21
N THR A 20 3.72 -4.54 1.48
CA THR A 20 4.92 -5.30 1.85
C THR A 20 4.66 -6.80 1.81
N GLU A 21 5.72 -7.61 1.77
CA GLU A 21 5.60 -9.07 1.83
C GLU A 21 4.80 -9.57 3.04
N GLN A 22 4.83 -8.85 4.16
CA GLN A 22 4.12 -9.19 5.40
C GLN A 22 2.69 -8.65 5.45
N GLY A 23 2.17 -8.09 4.35
CA GLY A 23 0.78 -7.60 4.27
C GLY A 23 0.56 -6.21 4.87
N HIS A 24 1.61 -5.43 5.12
CA HIS A 24 1.46 -4.01 5.49
C HIS A 24 1.21 -3.16 4.24
N VAL A 25 0.36 -2.14 4.36
CA VAL A 25 0.29 -1.04 3.40
C VAL A 25 1.11 0.13 3.92
N VAL A 26 1.91 0.71 3.04
CA VAL A 26 2.75 1.88 3.32
C VAL A 26 2.51 2.92 2.24
N LEU A 27 2.13 4.12 2.65
CA LEU A 27 2.06 5.29 1.77
C LEU A 27 3.38 6.03 1.83
N VAL A 28 3.98 6.30 0.69
CA VAL A 28 5.24 7.02 0.55
C VAL A 28 5.04 8.21 -0.37
N HIS A 29 5.63 9.35 -0.06
CA HIS A 29 5.59 10.52 -0.93
C HIS A 29 6.39 10.24 -2.22
N ALA A 30 5.79 10.45 -3.39
CA ALA A 30 6.41 10.17 -4.68
C ALA A 30 7.30 11.35 -5.13
N THR A 31 8.43 11.52 -4.45
CA THR A 31 9.41 12.60 -4.68
C THR A 31 10.79 12.05 -5.03
N PRO A 32 11.54 12.69 -5.94
CA PRO A 32 12.95 12.37 -6.15
C PRO A 32 13.87 12.77 -4.98
N GLU A 33 13.43 13.66 -4.08
CA GLU A 33 14.20 14.21 -2.96
C GLU A 33 14.59 13.16 -1.92
N GLY A 34 13.84 12.05 -1.84
CA GLY A 34 14.15 10.95 -0.96
C GLY A 34 12.93 10.13 -0.54
N HIS A 35 13.20 9.10 0.25
CA HIS A 35 12.18 8.19 0.75
C HIS A 35 11.51 8.77 2.00
N GLN A 36 10.19 9.02 1.93
CA GLN A 36 9.40 9.56 3.03
C GLN A 36 8.10 8.77 3.22
N GLU A 37 8.01 7.95 4.28
CA GLU A 37 6.76 7.28 4.65
C GLU A 37 5.78 8.28 5.28
N LEU A 38 4.55 8.31 4.76
CA LEU A 38 3.46 9.16 5.23
C LEU A 38 2.52 8.40 6.15
N ALA A 39 2.32 7.10 5.89
CA ALA A 39 1.50 6.22 6.72
C ALA A 39 1.93 4.76 6.55
N ARG A 40 1.67 3.96 7.58
CA ARG A 40 1.87 2.50 7.58
C ARG A 40 0.81 1.84 8.44
N PHE A 41 0.22 0.76 7.94
CA PHE A 41 -0.71 -0.05 8.72
C PHE A 41 -0.68 -1.52 8.27
N SER A 42 -1.09 -2.44 9.15
CA SER A 42 -1.31 -3.84 8.80
C SER A 42 -2.62 -3.96 8.04
N ALA A 43 -2.57 -4.42 6.79
CA ALA A 43 -3.74 -4.49 5.93
C ALA A 43 -4.34 -5.90 5.91
N ILE A 44 -3.49 -6.91 5.79
CA ILE A 44 -3.85 -8.34 5.83
C ILE A 44 -2.70 -9.12 6.47
N GLU A 45 -2.99 -10.31 7.00
CA GLU A 45 -2.00 -11.20 7.59
C GLU A 45 -1.43 -12.18 6.56
N GLY A 46 -0.16 -12.54 6.74
CA GLY A 46 0.51 -13.54 5.92
C GLY A 46 1.18 -12.99 4.66
N ARG A 47 1.79 -13.91 3.91
CA ARG A 47 2.66 -13.59 2.78
C ARG A 47 1.86 -13.00 1.62
N THR A 48 2.19 -11.77 1.25
CA THR A 48 1.46 -10.97 0.27
C THR A 48 2.37 -10.55 -0.87
N TRP A 49 2.27 -11.26 -1.99
CA TRP A 49 3.06 -10.98 -3.21
C TRP A 49 2.18 -10.55 -4.39
N ASN A 50 0.86 -10.49 -4.19
CA ASN A 50 -0.08 -10.05 -5.21
C ASN A 50 0.01 -8.55 -5.42
N ILE A 51 -0.12 -8.12 -6.67
CA ILE A 51 -0.21 -6.70 -7.03
C ILE A 51 -1.55 -6.17 -6.48
N PRO A 52 -1.56 -5.11 -5.66
CA PRO A 52 -2.81 -4.50 -5.24
C PRO A 52 -3.52 -3.83 -6.41
N ALA A 53 -4.80 -3.50 -6.25
CA ALA A 53 -5.54 -2.70 -7.22
C ALA A 53 -6.11 -1.46 -6.55
N ILE A 54 -6.22 -0.36 -7.30
CA ILE A 54 -6.84 0.88 -6.81
C ILE A 54 -7.89 1.32 -7.81
N ASP A 55 -9.08 1.63 -7.31
CA ASP A 55 -10.14 2.29 -8.07
C ASP A 55 -10.87 3.31 -7.19
N ASN A 56 -11.05 4.53 -7.70
CA ASN A 56 -11.75 5.62 -7.01
C ASN A 56 -11.39 5.80 -5.51
N GLY A 57 -10.08 5.73 -5.21
CA GLY A 57 -9.56 5.85 -3.85
C GLY A 57 -9.79 4.64 -2.95
N LEU A 58 -10.28 3.52 -3.48
CA LEU A 58 -10.37 2.23 -2.80
C LEU A 58 -9.17 1.37 -3.19
N LEU A 59 -8.38 0.98 -2.20
CA LEU A 59 -7.25 0.06 -2.31
C LEU A 59 -7.71 -1.35 -1.96
N LEU A 60 -7.58 -2.26 -2.92
CA LEU A 60 -7.81 -3.68 -2.76
C LEU A 60 -6.47 -4.38 -2.53
N VAL A 61 -6.35 -5.07 -1.39
CA VAL A 61 -5.17 -5.86 -1.02
C VAL A 61 -5.62 -7.30 -0.80
N ARG A 62 -4.88 -8.27 -1.33
CA ARG A 62 -5.18 -9.69 -1.14
C ARG A 62 -3.93 -10.53 -1.09
N ASN A 63 -4.08 -11.73 -0.53
CA ASN A 63 -3.14 -12.82 -0.68
C ASN A 63 -3.87 -14.13 -1.04
N SER A 64 -3.27 -15.27 -0.70
CA SER A 64 -3.84 -16.60 -0.93
C SER A 64 -4.95 -16.97 0.05
N ALA A 65 -5.04 -16.31 1.21
CA ALA A 65 -5.95 -16.63 2.29
C ALA A 65 -7.09 -15.60 2.43
N GLU A 66 -6.81 -14.31 2.23
CA GLU A 66 -7.79 -13.24 2.47
C GLU A 66 -7.65 -12.04 1.53
N MET A 67 -8.62 -11.13 1.63
CA MET A 67 -8.69 -9.88 0.90
C MET A 67 -9.37 -8.80 1.76
N ALA A 68 -8.86 -7.58 1.67
CA ALA A 68 -9.41 -6.42 2.34
C ALA A 68 -9.47 -5.21 1.39
N CYS A 69 -10.35 -4.27 1.71
CA CYS A 69 -10.54 -3.02 0.98
C CYS A 69 -10.38 -1.83 1.93
N PHE A 70 -9.54 -0.88 1.55
CA PHE A 70 -9.26 0.32 2.34
C PHE A 70 -9.54 1.56 1.51
N ARG A 71 -10.15 2.58 2.12
CA ARG A 71 -10.22 3.91 1.50
C ARG A 71 -8.92 4.66 1.76
N LEU A 72 -8.27 5.09 0.68
CA LEU A 72 -7.11 5.96 0.71
C LEU A 72 -7.55 7.43 0.64
N GLY A 73 -6.88 8.27 1.43
CA GLY A 73 -7.19 9.70 1.55
C GLY A 73 -8.11 10.01 2.72
N LYS A 74 -8.36 11.30 2.94
CA LYS A 74 -9.30 11.75 3.97
C LYS A 74 -10.72 11.42 3.54
N THR A 75 -11.51 10.84 4.42
CA THR A 75 -12.98 10.86 4.26
C THR A 75 -13.41 12.33 4.20
N ALA A 76 -14.23 12.70 3.22
CA ALA A 76 -14.83 14.03 3.19
C ALA A 76 -15.50 14.29 4.54
N GLN A 77 -15.23 15.46 5.13
CA GLN A 77 -15.98 15.95 6.29
C GLN A 77 -17.41 16.26 5.90
#